data_AF-A0A382AFE4-F1
#
_entry.id   AF-A0A382AFE4-F1
#
_cell.length_a   1.000
_cell.length_b   1.000
_cell.length_c   1.000
_cell.angle_alpha   90.00
_cell.angle_beta   90.00
_cell.angle_gamma   90.00
#
_symmetry.space_group_name_H-M   'P 1'
#
loop_
_entity.id
_entity.type
_entity.pdbx_description
1 polymer ?
#
loop_
_entity_poly.entity_id
_entity_poly.type
_entity_poly.pdbx_seq_one_letter_code
_entity_poly.pdbx_strand_id
1 'polypeptide(L)'
;MKKILIICPFPQDVAAGQRLKYEQYIDIWEENGYSVKVSSFMNIKMWNILYSKGNYVKKIYYTICGYSKRLYDLLIVRNYDIIYIFMWVTPLGTSFFERAFRILAKYIIYDIEDNILLKQKSVNNRIVNFLRGAGKTLFLIQKPDYVIT
;
A
#
# COMPACT_ATOMS: atom_id res chain seq x y z
N MET A 1 2.41 22.83 -9.04
CA MET A 1 3.10 21.64 -8.50
C MET A 1 2.10 20.49 -8.45
N LYS A 2 2.36 19.39 -9.18
CA LYS A 2 1.48 18.21 -9.18
C LYS A 2 1.71 17.40 -7.91
N LYS A 3 0.65 16.79 -7.36
CA LYS A 3 0.74 16.07 -6.08
C LYS A 3 0.64 14.56 -6.28
N ILE A 4 1.60 13.82 -5.70
CA ILE A 4 1.65 12.36 -5.69
C ILE A 4 1.39 11.87 -4.26
N LEU A 5 0.43 10.95 -4.09
CA LEU A 5 0.25 10.20 -2.84
C LEU A 5 0.70 8.76 -3.06
N ILE A 6 1.76 8.36 -2.37
CA ILE A 6 2.25 6.99 -2.37
C ILE A 6 1.53 6.20 -1.28
N ILE A 7 0.84 5.15 -1.68
CA ILE A 7 0.15 4.20 -0.81
C ILE A 7 1.00 2.94 -0.77
N CYS A 8 1.60 2.67 0.39
CA CYS A 8 2.56 1.58 0.56
C CYS A 8 2.36 0.87 1.92
N PRO A 9 2.90 -0.34 2.09
CA PRO A 9 2.72 -1.11 3.32
C PRO A 9 3.63 -0.65 4.45
N PHE A 10 4.91 -0.41 4.17
CA PHE A 10 5.93 -0.24 5.21
C PHE A 10 6.33 1.22 5.39
N PRO A 11 6.83 1.61 6.59
CA PRO A 11 7.35 2.95 6.82
C PRO A 11 8.51 3.25 5.88
N GLN A 12 8.72 4.51 5.54
CA GLN A 12 9.83 4.96 4.69
C GLN A 12 11.19 4.53 5.27
N ASP A 13 12.17 4.25 4.40
CA ASP A 13 13.53 3.87 4.76
C ASP A 13 13.65 2.54 5.51
N VAL A 14 12.72 1.61 5.31
CA VAL A 14 12.72 0.33 6.05
C VAL A 14 12.85 -0.88 5.14
N ALA A 15 11.98 -1.02 4.14
CA ALA A 15 11.97 -2.19 3.27
C ALA A 15 12.83 -1.98 2.01
N ALA A 16 13.62 -2.99 1.62
CA ALA A 16 14.46 -2.89 0.43
C ALA A 16 13.64 -2.70 -0.86
N GLY A 17 12.49 -3.37 -0.98
CA GLY A 17 11.62 -3.30 -2.15
C GLY A 17 11.15 -1.87 -2.47
N GLN A 18 10.62 -1.14 -1.47
CA GLN A 18 10.19 0.25 -1.67
C GLN A 18 11.36 1.20 -1.95
N ARG A 19 12.53 0.99 -1.31
CA ARG A 19 13.73 1.79 -1.57
C ARG A 19 14.14 1.71 -3.03
N LEU A 20 14.14 0.49 -3.57
CA LEU A 20 14.45 0.22 -4.97
C LEU A 20 13.35 0.72 -5.91
N LYS A 21 12.08 0.59 -5.55
CA LYS A 21 10.99 0.81 -6.50
C LYS A 21 10.59 2.28 -6.63
N TYR A 22 10.46 3.01 -5.51
CA TYR A 22 10.02 4.41 -5.56
C TYR A 22 10.83 5.38 -4.71
N GLU A 23 11.39 4.98 -3.56
CA GLU A 23 11.96 5.99 -2.63
C GLU A 23 13.18 6.69 -3.22
N GLN A 24 14.05 5.96 -3.92
CA GLN A 24 15.21 6.55 -4.60
C GLN A 24 14.85 7.58 -5.69
N TYR A 25 13.59 7.60 -6.14
CA TYR A 25 13.11 8.52 -7.16
C TYR A 25 12.33 9.72 -6.59
N ILE A 26 12.13 9.78 -5.27
CA ILE A 26 11.36 10.87 -4.65
C ILE A 26 12.06 12.21 -4.91
N ASP A 27 13.36 12.30 -4.64
CA ASP A 27 14.13 13.54 -4.79
C ASP A 27 14.05 14.07 -6.23
N ILE A 28 14.27 13.20 -7.23
CA ILE A 28 14.19 13.61 -8.63
C ILE A 28 12.77 14.00 -9.04
N TRP A 29 11.72 13.38 -8.50
CA TRP A 29 10.34 13.81 -8.75
C TRP A 29 10.08 15.20 -8.16
N GLU A 30 10.56 15.47 -6.95
CA GLU A 30 10.39 16.76 -6.30
C GLU A 30 11.15 17.88 -7.02
N GLU A 31 12.39 17.61 -7.46
CA GLU A 31 13.17 18.51 -8.32
C GLU A 31 12.45 18.83 -9.64
N ASN A 32 11.67 17.88 -10.17
CA ASN A 32 10.88 18.04 -11.39
C ASN A 32 9.47 18.63 -11.14
N GLY A 33 9.23 19.25 -9.99
CA GLY A 33 8.00 20.02 -9.72
C GLY A 33 6.80 19.18 -9.30
N TYR A 34 7.05 17.98 -8.77
CA TYR A 34 6.06 17.20 -8.03
C TYR A 34 6.19 17.45 -6.52
N SER A 35 5.12 17.18 -5.79
CA SER A 35 5.16 17.07 -4.33
C SER A 35 4.71 15.68 -3.95
N VAL A 36 5.57 14.97 -3.24
CA VAL A 36 5.37 13.56 -2.94
C VAL A 36 5.02 13.40 -1.47
N LYS A 37 3.96 12.63 -1.18
CA LYS A 37 3.62 12.24 0.18
C LYS A 37 3.59 10.72 0.28
N VAL A 38 4.39 10.17 1.19
CA VAL A 38 4.37 8.74 1.51
C VAL A 38 3.34 8.47 2.61
N SER A 39 2.37 7.61 2.31
CA SER A 39 1.34 7.15 3.25
C SER A 39 1.46 5.64 3.46
N SER A 40 2.39 5.26 4.34
CA SER A 40 2.57 3.87 4.77
C SER A 40 1.40 3.36 5.63
N PHE A 41 1.00 2.10 5.44
CA PHE A 41 -0.01 1.46 6.30
C PHE A 41 0.56 1.24 7.70
N MET A 42 1.76 0.67 7.78
CA MET A 42 2.47 0.47 9.03
C MET A 42 3.22 1.75 9.42
N ASN A 43 3.20 2.07 10.70
CA ASN A 43 4.15 3.01 11.29
C ASN A 43 5.37 2.25 11.84
N ILE A 44 6.43 2.98 12.20
CA ILE A 44 7.66 2.36 12.69
C ILE A 44 7.44 1.51 13.95
N LYS A 45 6.48 1.89 14.80
CA LYS A 45 6.13 1.13 16.01
C LYS A 45 5.53 -0.24 15.67
N MET A 46 4.62 -0.29 14.70
CA MET A 46 4.04 -1.53 14.18
C MET A 46 5.11 -2.42 13.54
N TRP A 47 5.96 -1.81 12.70
CA TRP A 47 7.05 -2.53 12.03
C TRP A 47 7.96 -3.24 13.04
N ASN A 48 8.41 -2.52 14.06
CA ASN A 48 9.33 -3.04 15.08
C ASN A 48 8.76 -4.23 15.87
N ILE A 49 7.43 -4.33 15.99
CA ILE A 49 6.78 -5.45 16.71
C ILE A 49 6.24 -6.53 15.78
N LEU A 50 6.17 -6.31 14.46
CA LEU A 50 5.45 -7.17 13.52
C LEU A 50 5.96 -8.62 13.60
N TYR A 51 7.28 -8.78 13.57
CA TYR A 51 7.96 -10.08 13.59
C TYR A 51 8.25 -10.61 15.00
N SER A 52 7.98 -9.83 16.04
CA SER A 52 8.14 -10.30 17.42
C SER A 52 7.10 -11.39 17.75
N LYS A 53 7.49 -12.41 18.51
CA LYS A 53 6.55 -13.42 19.02
C LYS A 53 5.61 -12.76 20.03
N GLY A 54 4.31 -13.04 19.94
CA GLY A 54 3.29 -12.41 20.80
C GLY A 54 2.93 -10.99 20.38
N ASN A 55 2.77 -10.09 21.36
CA ASN A 55 2.34 -8.69 21.17
C ASN A 55 0.98 -8.51 20.46
N TYR A 56 0.08 -9.49 20.56
CA TYR A 56 -1.19 -9.51 19.81
C TYR A 56 -2.03 -8.25 19.99
N VAL A 57 -2.19 -7.77 21.22
CA VAL A 57 -2.97 -6.54 21.51
C VAL A 57 -2.36 -5.33 20.79
N LYS A 58 -1.04 -5.15 20.85
CA LYS A 58 -0.34 -4.05 20.16
C LYS A 58 -0.45 -4.21 18.63
N LYS A 59 -0.33 -5.44 18.11
CA LYS A 59 -0.49 -5.73 16.68
C LYS A 59 -1.89 -5.39 16.18
N ILE A 60 -2.93 -5.75 16.94
CA ILE A 60 -4.33 -5.39 16.64
C ILE A 60 -4.50 -3.88 16.67
N TYR A 61 -4.05 -3.22 17.75
CA TYR A 61 -4.11 -1.77 17.89
C TYR A 61 -3.48 -1.03 16.70
N TYR A 62 -2.24 -1.37 16.33
CA TYR A 62 -1.60 -0.72 15.18
C TYR A 62 -2.21 -1.08 13.84
N THR A 63 -2.80 -2.27 13.70
CA THR A 63 -3.57 -2.62 12.51
C THR A 63 -4.79 -1.71 12.38
N ILE A 64 -5.52 -1.49 13.48
CA ILE A 64 -6.64 -0.52 13.52
C ILE A 64 -6.15 0.87 13.14
N CYS A 65 -5.03 1.34 13.70
CA CYS A 65 -4.44 2.63 13.32
C CYS A 65 -4.14 2.71 11.81
N GLY A 66 -3.61 1.65 11.20
CA GLY A 66 -3.37 1.57 9.76
C GLY A 66 -4.66 1.70 8.95
N TYR A 67 -5.75 1.04 9.37
CA TYR A 67 -7.06 1.20 8.75
C TYR A 67 -7.66 2.60 8.94
N SER A 68 -7.53 3.19 10.12
CA SER A 68 -7.94 4.58 10.35
C SER A 68 -7.18 5.55 9.44
N LYS A 69 -5.89 5.32 9.23
CA LYS A 69 -5.09 6.08 8.26
C LYS A 69 -5.61 5.89 6.83
N ARG A 70 -5.97 4.67 6.43
CA ARG A 70 -6.56 4.42 5.10
C ARG A 70 -7.93 5.06 4.91
N LEU A 71 -8.75 5.12 5.96
CA LEU A 71 -10.01 5.87 5.92
C LEU A 71 -9.75 7.37 5.73
N TYR A 72 -8.76 7.93 6.43
CA TYR A 72 -8.35 9.32 6.21
C TYR A 72 -7.79 9.54 4.79
N ASP A 73 -6.97 8.62 4.29
CA ASP A 73 -6.42 8.70 2.93
C ASP A 73 -7.54 8.77 1.87
N LEU A 74 -8.65 8.02 2.05
CA LEU A 74 -9.82 8.10 1.16
C LEU A 74 -10.45 9.49 1.13
N LEU A 75 -10.38 10.25 2.23
CA LEU A 75 -10.91 11.62 2.29
C LEU A 75 -10.03 12.61 1.51
N ILE A 76 -8.72 12.37 1.48
CA ILE A 76 -7.75 13.27 0.85
C ILE A 76 -7.32 12.84 -0.55
N VAL A 77 -7.62 11.61 -0.98
CA VAL A 77 -7.15 11.03 -2.25
C VAL A 77 -7.46 11.90 -3.47
N ARG A 78 -8.61 12.58 -3.49
CA ARG A 78 -9.03 13.50 -4.56
C ARG A 78 -8.19 14.77 -4.66
N ASN A 79 -7.45 15.10 -3.61
CA ASN A 79 -6.57 16.27 -3.58
C ASN A 79 -5.22 16.00 -4.24
N TYR A 80 -4.97 14.76 -4.68
CA TYR A 80 -3.78 14.34 -5.38
C TYR A 80 -4.08 14.13 -6.85
N ASP A 81 -3.07 14.35 -7.68
CA ASP A 81 -3.16 14.16 -9.12
C ASP A 81 -2.82 12.72 -9.51
N ILE A 82 -1.89 12.11 -8.77
CA ILE A 82 -1.46 10.72 -8.97
C ILE A 82 -1.49 9.99 -7.63
N ILE A 83 -2.09 8.81 -7.63
CA ILE A 83 -1.97 7.84 -6.55
C ILE A 83 -1.04 6.73 -7.02
N TYR A 84 0.10 6.60 -6.35
CA TYR A 84 1.05 5.53 -6.60
C TYR A 84 0.80 4.42 -5.58
N ILE A 85 0.37 3.25 -6.01
CA ILE A 85 0.11 2.12 -5.10
C ILE A 85 1.25 1.11 -5.24
N PHE A 86 2.06 0.98 -4.20
CA PHE A 86 3.07 -0.06 -4.09
C PHE A 86 2.51 -1.24 -3.29
N MET A 87 2.56 -2.44 -3.88
CA MET A 87 2.02 -3.69 -3.34
C MET A 87 0.50 -3.76 -3.19
N TRP A 88 -0.06 -3.11 -2.16
CA TRP A 88 -1.47 -3.17 -1.80
C TRP A 88 -1.89 -1.94 -0.99
N VAL A 89 -3.20 -1.66 -0.95
CA VAL A 89 -3.74 -0.56 -0.14
C VAL A 89 -3.93 -1.01 1.30
N THR A 90 -4.45 -2.22 1.52
CA THR A 90 -4.58 -2.80 2.88
C THR A 90 -4.10 -4.25 2.95
N PRO A 91 -3.51 -4.70 4.10
CA PRO A 91 -2.96 -6.04 4.20
C PRO A 91 -4.06 -7.11 4.35
N LEU A 92 -5.15 -6.79 5.04
CA LEU A 92 -6.20 -7.75 5.40
C LEU A 92 -7.56 -7.35 4.80
N GLY A 93 -8.48 -8.30 4.69
CA GLY A 93 -9.84 -8.06 4.19
C GLY A 93 -9.99 -8.19 2.67
N THR A 94 -11.06 -7.64 2.13
CA THR A 94 -11.42 -7.69 0.70
C THR A 94 -10.81 -6.53 -0.08
N SER A 95 -11.05 -6.44 -1.40
CA SER A 95 -10.62 -5.33 -2.26
C SER A 95 -11.41 -4.02 -2.07
N PHE A 96 -12.10 -3.85 -0.94
CA PHE A 96 -12.92 -2.67 -0.68
C PHE A 96 -12.12 -1.37 -0.78
N PHE A 97 -10.96 -1.30 -0.11
CA PHE A 97 -10.12 -0.09 -0.14
C PHE A 97 -9.55 0.15 -1.53
N GLU A 98 -9.06 -0.88 -2.20
CA GLU A 98 -8.54 -0.79 -3.56
C GLU A 98 -9.59 -0.24 -4.52
N ARG A 99 -10.84 -0.74 -4.43
CA ARG A 99 -11.99 -0.23 -5.20
C ARG A 99 -12.34 1.20 -4.86
N ALA A 100 -12.34 1.55 -3.57
CA ALA A 100 -12.63 2.91 -3.13
C ALA A 100 -11.58 3.90 -3.63
N PHE A 101 -10.29 3.56 -3.52
CA PHE A 101 -9.20 4.35 -4.10
C PHE A 101 -9.39 4.52 -5.60
N ARG A 102 -9.74 3.44 -6.33
CA ARG A 102 -10.02 3.54 -7.77
C ARG A 102 -11.15 4.49 -8.10
N ILE A 103 -12.25 4.45 -7.36
CA ILE A 103 -13.41 5.32 -7.62
C ILE A 103 -13.08 6.79 -7.34
N LEU A 104 -12.23 7.06 -6.34
CA LEU A 104 -11.98 8.42 -5.86
C LEU A 104 -10.76 9.07 -6.51
N ALA A 105 -9.74 8.29 -6.90
CA ALA A 105 -8.50 8.79 -7.47
C ALA A 105 -8.69 9.32 -8.89
N LYS A 106 -8.01 10.44 -9.21
CA LYS A 106 -7.95 10.98 -10.58
C LYS A 106 -7.14 10.08 -11.51
N TYR A 107 -6.01 9.57 -11.01
CA TYR A 107 -5.09 8.71 -11.74
C TYR A 107 -4.37 7.75 -10.78
N ILE A 108 -4.29 6.47 -11.12
CA ILE A 108 -3.62 5.41 -10.35
C ILE A 108 -2.51 4.79 -11.17
N ILE A 109 -1.31 4.84 -10.61
CA ILE A 109 -0.17 4.00 -11.00
C ILE A 109 -0.13 2.83 -10.01
N TYR A 110 -0.20 1.61 -10.51
CA TYR A 110 0.01 0.42 -9.71
C TYR A 110 1.38 -0.17 -9.98
N ASP A 111 2.19 -0.27 -8.94
CA ASP A 111 3.54 -0.81 -9.01
C ASP A 111 3.59 -2.22 -8.41
N ILE A 112 3.78 -3.18 -9.30
CA ILE A 112 3.71 -4.61 -9.00
C ILE A 112 5.03 -5.06 -8.38
N GLU A 113 4.93 -5.95 -7.40
CA GLU A 113 6.07 -6.66 -6.82
C GLU A 113 5.88 -8.17 -7.04
N ASP A 114 6.93 -8.85 -7.54
CA ASP A 114 6.88 -10.26 -7.94
C ASP A 114 6.47 -11.20 -6.79
N ASN A 115 6.85 -10.84 -5.56
CA ASN A 115 6.50 -11.59 -4.35
C ASN A 115 4.98 -11.65 -4.08
N ILE A 116 4.19 -10.75 -4.65
CA ILE A 116 2.72 -10.75 -4.56
C ILE A 116 2.12 -11.70 -5.58
N LEU A 117 2.73 -11.81 -6.77
CA LEU A 117 2.31 -12.72 -7.83
C LEU A 117 2.68 -14.17 -7.53
N LEU A 118 3.82 -14.39 -6.88
CA LEU A 118 4.27 -15.69 -6.39
C LEU A 118 3.44 -16.11 -5.17
N LYS A 119 2.22 -16.61 -5.41
CA LYS A 119 1.37 -17.27 -4.40
C LYS A 119 2.23 -18.06 -3.41
N GLN A 120 2.33 -17.61 -2.16
CA GLN A 120 2.96 -18.38 -1.09
C GLN A 120 2.16 -19.67 -0.89
N LYS A 121 2.69 -20.78 -1.41
CA LYS A 121 2.12 -22.14 -1.38
C LYS A 121 1.92 -22.71 0.04
N SER A 122 2.21 -21.96 1.10
CA SER A 122 2.54 -22.51 2.42
C SER A 122 1.43 -22.55 3.47
N VAL A 123 0.20 -22.10 3.21
CA VAL A 123 -0.91 -22.27 4.18
C VAL A 123 -2.19 -22.72 3.49
N ASN A 124 -2.55 -23.99 3.66
CA ASN A 124 -3.78 -24.62 3.17
C ASN A 124 -5.02 -24.17 3.99
N ASN A 125 -5.18 -22.86 4.20
CA ASN A 125 -6.27 -22.31 4.99
C ASN A 125 -6.99 -21.23 4.18
N ARG A 126 -8.15 -21.59 3.61
CA ARG A 126 -8.94 -20.76 2.68
C ARG A 126 -9.28 -19.39 3.27
N ILE A 127 -9.52 -19.32 4.58
CA ILE A 127 -9.81 -18.08 5.31
C ILE A 127 -8.59 -17.15 5.32
N VAL A 128 -7.40 -17.70 5.58
CA VAL A 128 -6.14 -16.95 5.56
C VAL A 128 -5.82 -16.45 4.16
N ASN A 129 -6.06 -17.26 3.12
CA ASN A 129 -5.85 -16.86 1.72
C ASN A 129 -6.88 -15.83 1.24
N PHE A 130 -8.13 -15.92 1.69
CA PHE A 130 -9.17 -14.92 1.43
C PHE A 130 -8.86 -13.59 2.13
N LEU A 131 -8.47 -13.64 3.41
CA LEU A 131 -8.05 -12.46 4.17
C LEU A 131 -6.76 -11.83 3.64
N ARG A 132 -5.87 -12.62 3.02
CA ARG A 132 -4.63 -12.15 2.37
C ARG A 132 -4.83 -11.59 0.96
N GLY A 133 -6.07 -11.56 0.45
CA GLY A 133 -6.43 -10.60 -0.59
C GLY A 133 -5.97 -10.92 -2.02
N ALA A 134 -6.03 -12.18 -2.46
CA ALA A 134 -5.77 -12.52 -3.88
C ALA A 134 -6.62 -11.68 -4.88
N GLY A 135 -7.85 -11.30 -4.49
CA GLY A 135 -8.71 -10.42 -5.29
C GLY A 135 -8.26 -8.95 -5.32
N LYS A 136 -7.44 -8.50 -4.38
CA LYS A 136 -6.96 -7.10 -4.29
C LYS A 136 -5.94 -6.82 -5.38
N THR A 137 -4.90 -7.66 -5.44
CA THR A 137 -3.86 -7.59 -6.47
C THR A 137 -4.49 -7.72 -7.84
N LEU A 138 -5.36 -8.72 -8.06
CA LEU A 138 -6.03 -8.89 -9.35
C LEU A 138 -6.82 -7.64 -9.74
N PHE A 139 -7.55 -7.04 -8.81
CA PHE A 139 -8.26 -5.79 -9.06
C PHE A 139 -7.32 -4.63 -9.43
N LEU A 140 -6.23 -4.46 -8.68
CA LEU A 140 -5.24 -3.40 -8.93
C LEU A 140 -4.47 -3.60 -10.23
N ILE A 141 -4.34 -4.83 -10.73
CA ILE A 141 -3.77 -5.13 -12.05
C ILE A 141 -4.78 -4.80 -13.17
N GLN A 142 -6.05 -5.13 -12.98
CA GLN A 142 -7.07 -5.01 -14.02
C GLN A 142 -7.64 -3.60 -14.21
N LYS A 143 -7.59 -2.76 -13.16
CA LYS A 143 -8.24 -1.45 -13.12
C LYS A 143 -7.34 -0.24 -12.79
N PRO A 144 -6.01 -0.25 -12.93
CA PRO A 144 -5.22 0.97 -12.79
C PRO A 144 -5.26 1.79 -14.09
N ASP A 145 -4.76 3.02 -14.05
CA ASP A 145 -4.53 3.79 -15.28
C ASP A 145 -3.18 3.43 -15.91
N TYR A 146 -2.21 3.01 -15.09
CA TYR A 146 -0.91 2.52 -15.53
C TYR A 146 -0.36 1.45 -14.59
N VAL A 147 0.39 0.49 -15.14
CA VAL A 147 1.06 -0.58 -14.40
C VAL A 147 2.57 -0.48 -14.60
N ILE A 148 3.32 -0.47 -13.51
CA ILE A 148 4.78 -0.67 -13.50
C ILE A 148 5.03 -2.13 -13.12
N THR A 149 5.79 -2.84 -13.96
CA THR A 149 6.27 -4.21 -13.72
C THR A 149 7.73 -4.16 -13.31
#